data_AF-A0A2V9SPB9-F1
#
_entry.id   AF-A0A2V9SPB9-F1
#
_cell.length_a   1.000
_cell.length_b   1.000
_cell.length_c   1.000
_cell.angle_alpha   90.00
_cell.angle_beta   90.00
_cell.angle_gamma   90.00
#
_symmetry.space_group_name_H-M   'P 1'
#
loop_
_entity.id
_entity.type
_entity.pdbx_description
1 polymer ?
#
loop_
_entity_poly.entity_id
_entity_poly.type
_entity_poly.pdbx_seq_one_letter_code
_entity_poly.pdbx_strand_id
1 'polypeptide(L)'
;MKPAVLNRELALRFRKWLNAQQYAQSTQSAYSRVVDRLCRYIGNKPMREVTPMDIGDFITNNLPLHWSDVHVSHQLGALRCFFDFLYMGGIVDSVAPRFLRSRGRIKKLPRTLTQAQVKKLLRAATHPRDKALIEMFYATGCRVSEMAAIRVEHIDFKARRIPVKAKRKERVVYFSLAASHALRKYLGGRRSGYLFQDIIPQQKGHISYYKKSLDWTLARSPCQRIPSQQMAWQSSEHFV
;
A
#
# COMPACT_ATOMS: atom_id res chain seq x y z
N MET A 1 -4.49 -32.35 22.59
CA MET A 1 -4.41 -30.86 22.53
C MET A 1 -5.50 -30.35 21.61
N LYS A 2 -6.28 -29.32 21.98
CA LYS A 2 -7.33 -28.78 21.10
C LYS A 2 -6.69 -28.28 19.78
N PRO A 3 -7.24 -28.61 18.59
CA PRO A 3 -6.59 -28.27 17.32
C PRO A 3 -6.36 -26.76 17.13
N ALA A 4 -7.24 -25.90 17.63
CA ALA A 4 -7.04 -24.45 17.58
C ALA A 4 -5.77 -23.98 18.33
N VAL A 5 -5.44 -24.62 19.45
CA VAL A 5 -4.22 -24.32 20.22
C VAL A 5 -2.99 -24.77 19.44
N LEU A 6 -3.05 -25.94 18.79
CA LEU A 6 -1.99 -26.45 17.93
C LEU A 6 -1.74 -25.52 16.74
N ASN A 7 -2.79 -25.10 16.06
CA ASN A 7 -2.69 -24.20 14.91
C ASN A 7 -2.00 -22.88 15.29
N ARG A 8 -2.32 -22.33 16.47
CA ARG A 8 -1.67 -21.12 16.99
C ARG A 8 -0.19 -21.35 17.31
N GLU A 9 0.14 -22.49 17.90
CA GLU A 9 1.54 -22.85 18.17
C GLU A 9 2.34 -23.00 16.86
N LEU A 10 1.76 -23.63 15.84
CA LEU A 10 2.37 -23.73 14.50
C LEU A 10 2.61 -22.37 13.87
N ALA A 11 1.68 -21.42 14.02
CA ALA A 11 1.87 -20.04 13.56
C ALA A 11 3.03 -19.33 14.28
N LEU A 12 3.19 -19.54 15.60
CA LEU A 12 4.30 -18.99 16.38
C LEU A 12 5.65 -19.59 15.94
N ARG A 13 5.70 -20.90 15.71
CA ARG A 13 6.89 -21.60 15.19
C ARG A 13 7.25 -21.11 13.79
N PHE A 14 6.26 -20.91 12.94
CA PHE A 14 6.46 -20.33 11.61
C PHE A 14 7.09 -18.94 11.67
N ARG A 15 6.65 -18.08 12.60
CA ARG A 15 7.27 -16.75 12.79
C ARG A 15 8.75 -16.87 13.19
N LYS A 16 9.10 -17.80 14.09
CA LYS A 16 10.50 -18.07 14.45
C LYS A 16 11.29 -18.56 13.24
N TRP A 17 10.71 -19.45 12.45
CA TRP A 17 11.31 -19.97 11.23
C TRP A 17 11.56 -18.87 10.18
N LEU A 18 10.61 -17.96 9.95
CA LEU A 18 10.81 -16.81 9.04
C LEU A 18 11.96 -15.91 9.49
N ASN A 19 12.14 -15.72 10.79
CA ASN A 19 13.27 -14.97 11.34
C ASN A 19 14.60 -15.71 11.09
N ALA A 20 14.65 -17.02 11.35
CA ALA A 20 15.83 -17.84 11.10
C ALA A 20 16.24 -17.85 9.61
N GLN A 21 15.26 -17.81 8.70
CA GLN A 21 15.47 -17.69 7.25
C GLN A 21 15.80 -16.26 6.78
N GLN A 22 16.01 -15.32 7.70
CA GLN A 22 16.40 -13.93 7.42
C GLN A 22 15.42 -13.16 6.50
N TYR A 23 14.12 -13.47 6.56
CA TYR A 23 13.11 -12.65 5.88
C TYR A 23 13.07 -11.25 6.47
N ALA A 24 12.79 -10.24 5.64
CA ALA A 24 12.64 -8.86 6.11
C ALA A 24 11.49 -8.74 7.12
N GLN A 25 11.64 -7.90 8.14
CA GLN A 25 10.63 -7.69 9.20
C GLN A 25 9.23 -7.38 8.66
N SER A 26 9.15 -6.62 7.55
CA SER A 26 7.90 -6.31 6.88
C SER A 26 7.24 -7.56 6.27
N THR A 27 8.03 -8.44 5.66
CA THR A 27 7.56 -9.73 5.13
C THR A 27 7.14 -10.66 6.25
N GLN A 28 7.94 -10.76 7.34
CA GLN A 28 7.58 -11.55 8.52
C GLN A 28 6.24 -11.12 9.09
N SER A 29 6.05 -9.81 9.26
CA SER A 29 4.81 -9.23 9.78
C SER A 29 3.63 -9.47 8.84
N ALA A 30 3.83 -9.28 7.54
CA ALA A 30 2.79 -9.48 6.54
C ALA A 30 2.34 -10.95 6.50
N TYR A 31 3.28 -11.89 6.45
CA TYR A 31 2.98 -13.32 6.38
C TYR A 31 2.35 -13.83 7.69
N SER A 32 2.86 -13.42 8.85
CA SER A 32 2.29 -13.80 10.15
C SER A 32 0.81 -13.37 10.25
N ARG A 33 0.47 -12.15 9.82
CA ARG A 33 -0.92 -11.67 9.82
C ARG A 33 -1.85 -12.51 8.95
N VAL A 34 -1.36 -13.00 7.80
CA VAL A 34 -2.14 -13.89 6.93
C VAL A 34 -2.39 -15.23 7.62
N VAL A 35 -1.33 -15.83 8.19
CA VAL A 35 -1.43 -17.12 8.90
C VAL A 35 -2.34 -17.01 10.13
N ASP A 36 -2.21 -15.95 10.92
CA ASP A 36 -3.08 -15.71 12.07
C ASP A 36 -4.56 -15.56 11.67
N ARG A 37 -4.82 -14.95 10.51
CA ARG A 37 -6.17 -14.80 9.98
C ARG A 37 -6.72 -16.16 9.52
N LEU A 38 -5.91 -16.97 8.86
CA LEU A 38 -6.29 -18.34 8.48
C LEU A 38 -6.59 -19.19 9.72
N CYS A 39 -5.71 -19.18 10.73
CA CYS A 39 -5.90 -19.95 11.96
C CYS A 39 -7.22 -19.59 12.66
N ARG A 40 -7.57 -18.30 12.68
CA ARG A 40 -8.85 -17.82 13.23
C ARG A 40 -10.05 -18.26 12.39
N TYR A 41 -9.92 -18.28 11.06
CA TYR A 41 -11.00 -18.69 10.17
C TYR A 41 -11.29 -20.19 10.23
N ILE A 42 -10.24 -21.02 10.20
CA ILE A 42 -10.33 -22.50 10.23
C ILE A 42 -10.73 -23.02 11.61
N GLY A 43 -10.45 -22.26 12.68
CA GLY A 43 -10.88 -22.56 14.03
C GLY A 43 -10.29 -23.87 14.56
N ASN A 44 -11.17 -24.85 14.84
CA ASN A 44 -10.83 -26.14 15.45
C ASN A 44 -10.47 -27.25 14.45
N LYS A 45 -10.40 -26.95 13.15
CA LYS A 45 -9.92 -27.94 12.17
C LYS A 45 -8.38 -27.97 12.18
N PRO A 46 -7.74 -29.16 12.32
CA PRO A 46 -6.28 -29.24 12.36
C PRO A 46 -5.68 -28.90 10.99
N MET A 47 -4.50 -28.27 10.97
CA MET A 47 -3.83 -27.87 9.71
C MET A 47 -3.60 -29.03 8.72
N ARG A 48 -3.45 -30.27 9.21
CA ARG A 48 -3.30 -31.47 8.39
C ARG A 48 -4.52 -31.78 7.51
N GLU A 49 -5.71 -31.40 7.96
CA GLU A 49 -6.97 -31.65 7.26
C GLU A 49 -7.41 -30.47 6.39
N VAL A 50 -6.63 -29.38 6.35
CA VAL A 50 -6.97 -28.20 5.55
C VAL A 50 -6.80 -28.52 4.06
N THR A 51 -7.92 -28.45 3.35
CA THR A 51 -8.01 -28.73 1.92
C THR A 51 -7.86 -27.45 1.08
N PRO A 52 -7.62 -27.57 -0.24
CA PRO A 52 -7.65 -26.42 -1.14
C PRO A 52 -8.98 -25.66 -1.12
N MET A 53 -10.12 -26.36 -0.88
CA MET A 53 -11.44 -25.73 -0.79
C MET A 53 -11.54 -24.83 0.43
N ASP A 54 -11.07 -25.27 1.60
CA ASP A 54 -11.07 -24.45 2.82
C ASP A 54 -10.27 -23.14 2.64
N ILE A 55 -9.19 -23.20 1.87
CA ILE A 55 -8.37 -22.02 1.55
C ILE A 55 -9.06 -21.13 0.51
N GLY A 56 -9.75 -21.73 -0.46
CA GLY A 56 -10.61 -21.00 -1.41
C GLY A 56 -11.69 -20.23 -0.67
N ASP A 57 -12.40 -20.91 0.23
CA ASP A 57 -13.44 -20.36 1.10
C ASP A 57 -12.90 -19.28 2.03
N PHE A 58 -11.70 -19.47 2.59
CA PHE A 58 -11.02 -18.42 3.34
C PHE A 58 -10.81 -17.14 2.52
N ILE A 59 -10.45 -17.27 1.25
CA ILE A 59 -10.19 -16.13 0.36
C ILE A 59 -11.51 -15.47 -0.09
N THR A 60 -12.58 -16.23 -0.27
CA THR A 60 -13.89 -15.74 -0.75
C THR A 60 -14.82 -15.24 0.38
N ASN A 61 -14.79 -15.85 1.56
CA ASN A 61 -15.74 -15.57 2.65
C ASN A 61 -15.33 -14.41 3.58
N ASN A 62 -14.12 -13.85 3.45
CA ASN A 62 -13.68 -12.66 4.20
C ASN A 62 -14.24 -11.33 3.60
N LEU A 63 -15.48 -11.32 3.09
CA LEU A 63 -16.05 -10.16 2.38
C LEU A 63 -17.02 -9.33 3.24
N PRO A 64 -16.78 -8.01 3.24
CA PRO A 64 -17.76 -7.08 2.68
C PRO A 64 -17.28 -6.34 1.41
N LEU A 65 -16.01 -6.47 0.98
CA LEU A 65 -15.51 -5.89 -0.26
C LEU A 65 -14.42 -6.79 -0.88
N HIS A 66 -14.57 -7.14 -2.16
CA HIS A 66 -13.63 -7.99 -2.90
C HIS A 66 -12.18 -7.50 -2.79
N TRP A 67 -11.26 -8.37 -2.34
CA TRP A 67 -9.82 -8.09 -2.38
C TRP A 67 -9.35 -7.93 -3.83
N SER A 68 -8.44 -6.99 -4.08
CA SER A 68 -7.77 -6.89 -5.39
C SER A 68 -6.97 -8.16 -5.69
N ASP A 69 -6.80 -8.50 -6.97
CA ASP A 69 -5.99 -9.66 -7.40
C ASP A 69 -4.57 -9.65 -6.82
N VAL A 70 -3.99 -8.45 -6.62
CA VAL A 70 -2.67 -8.28 -5.99
C VAL A 70 -2.70 -8.71 -4.53
N HIS A 71 -3.76 -8.35 -3.82
CA HIS A 71 -3.93 -8.74 -2.42
C HIS A 71 -4.16 -10.25 -2.32
N VAL A 72 -5.00 -10.84 -3.16
CA VAL A 72 -5.21 -12.30 -3.23
C VAL A 72 -3.90 -13.04 -3.51
N SER A 73 -3.14 -12.58 -4.51
CA SER A 73 -1.80 -13.13 -4.81
C SER A 73 -0.86 -13.08 -3.61
N HIS A 74 -0.84 -11.96 -2.88
CA HIS A 74 0.00 -11.81 -1.69
C HIS A 74 -0.43 -12.76 -0.56
N GLN A 75 -1.74 -12.92 -0.33
CA GLN A 75 -2.30 -13.85 0.65
C GLN A 75 -1.91 -15.29 0.30
N LEU A 76 -2.14 -15.71 -0.95
CA LEU A 76 -1.73 -17.03 -1.43
C LEU A 76 -0.23 -17.26 -1.31
N GLY A 77 0.61 -16.24 -1.61
CA GLY A 77 2.06 -16.35 -1.44
C GLY A 77 2.47 -16.63 0.01
N ALA A 78 1.88 -15.91 0.97
CA ALA A 78 2.11 -16.15 2.40
C ALA A 78 1.64 -17.55 2.84
N LEU A 79 0.46 -17.97 2.38
CA LEU A 79 -0.10 -19.29 2.69
C LEU A 79 0.74 -20.42 2.11
N ARG A 80 1.23 -20.29 0.86
CA ARG A 80 2.14 -21.27 0.26
C ARG A 80 3.41 -21.42 1.10
N CYS A 81 4.03 -20.31 1.49
CA CYS A 81 5.22 -20.32 2.36
C CYS A 81 4.96 -20.99 3.72
N PHE A 82 3.78 -20.75 4.32
CA PHE A 82 3.40 -21.42 5.57
C PHE A 82 3.19 -22.92 5.40
N PHE A 83 2.47 -23.35 4.37
CA PHE A 83 2.26 -24.78 4.11
C PHE A 83 3.54 -25.50 3.67
N ASP A 84 4.47 -24.81 3.02
CA ASP A 84 5.81 -25.35 2.76
C ASP A 84 6.55 -25.61 4.09
N PHE A 85 6.47 -24.69 5.05
CA PHE A 85 7.01 -24.89 6.39
C PHE A 85 6.38 -26.10 7.10
N LEU A 86 5.06 -26.26 7.01
CA LEU A 86 4.36 -27.41 7.58
C LEU A 86 4.75 -28.73 6.90
N TYR A 87 4.94 -28.70 5.58
CA TYR A 87 5.34 -29.86 4.78
C TYR A 87 6.77 -30.30 5.14
N MET A 88 7.71 -29.36 5.25
CA MET A 88 9.07 -29.64 5.73
C MET A 88 9.10 -30.21 7.15
N GLY A 89 8.13 -29.82 7.99
CA GLY A 89 7.96 -30.37 9.34
C GLY A 89 7.21 -31.71 9.41
N GLY A 90 6.80 -32.30 8.28
CA GLY A 90 6.04 -33.55 8.23
C GLY A 90 4.61 -33.46 8.78
N ILE A 91 4.05 -32.26 8.89
CA ILE A 91 2.71 -32.03 9.47
C ILE A 91 1.62 -32.22 8.42
N VAL A 92 1.90 -31.81 7.18
CA VAL A 92 1.00 -31.93 6.03
C VAL A 92 1.66 -32.78 4.96
N ASP A 93 0.86 -33.59 4.27
CA ASP A 93 1.34 -34.47 3.19
C ASP A 93 1.38 -33.74 1.83
N SER A 94 0.75 -32.57 1.74
CA SER A 94 0.76 -31.73 0.53
C SER A 94 0.55 -30.25 0.85
N VAL A 95 0.94 -29.39 -0.09
CA VAL A 95 0.84 -27.92 0.04
C VAL A 95 -0.46 -27.44 -0.62
N ALA A 96 -1.57 -27.55 0.11
CA ALA A 96 -2.92 -27.21 -0.37
C ALA A 96 -3.05 -25.84 -1.11
N PRO A 97 -2.43 -24.73 -0.67
CA PRO A 97 -2.55 -23.44 -1.37
C PRO A 97 -1.91 -23.39 -2.77
N ARG A 98 -1.15 -24.42 -3.19
CA ARG A 98 -0.57 -24.48 -4.55
C ARG A 98 -1.60 -24.82 -5.62
N PHE A 99 -2.69 -25.50 -5.25
CA PHE A 99 -3.78 -25.85 -6.17
C PHE A 99 -4.70 -24.66 -6.51
N LEU A 100 -4.55 -23.54 -5.78
CA LEU A 100 -5.32 -22.33 -6.02
C LEU A 100 -4.59 -21.37 -6.96
N ARG A 101 -5.31 -20.89 -7.97
CA ARG A 101 -4.83 -19.87 -8.91
C ARG A 101 -5.30 -18.49 -8.47
N SER A 102 -4.39 -17.54 -8.42
CA SER A 102 -4.79 -16.12 -8.45
C SER A 102 -5.08 -15.74 -9.89
N ARG A 103 -6.12 -14.93 -10.12
CA ARG A 103 -6.22 -14.19 -11.38
C ARG A 103 -4.93 -13.37 -11.48
N GLY A 104 -4.16 -13.63 -12.53
CA GLY A 104 -2.85 -13.01 -12.70
C GLY A 104 -2.97 -11.49 -12.66
N ARG A 105 -1.92 -10.80 -12.22
CA ARG A 105 -1.91 -9.34 -12.14
C ARG A 105 -2.19 -8.75 -13.53
N ILE A 106 -3.31 -8.06 -13.69
CA ILE A 106 -3.48 -7.12 -14.80
C ILE A 106 -2.46 -5.99 -14.58
N LYS A 107 -1.39 -5.99 -15.39
CA LYS A 107 -0.36 -4.95 -15.34
C LYS A 107 -0.96 -3.64 -15.87
N LYS A 108 -1.57 -2.86 -14.99
CA LYS A 108 -1.93 -1.47 -15.30
C LYS A 108 -0.65 -0.65 -15.44
N LEU A 109 -0.54 0.15 -16.49
CA LEU A 109 0.53 1.13 -16.64
C LEU A 109 0.54 2.05 -15.40
N PRO A 110 1.72 2.37 -14.84
CA PRO A 110 1.82 3.34 -13.77
C PRO A 110 1.19 4.66 -14.19
N ARG A 111 0.31 5.22 -13.35
CA ARG A 111 -0.18 6.58 -13.56
C ARG A 111 0.95 7.54 -13.23
N THR A 112 1.46 8.22 -14.25
CA THR A 112 2.46 9.29 -14.08
C THR A 112 1.76 10.62 -13.88
N LEU A 113 2.37 11.52 -13.11
CA LEU A 113 1.89 12.88 -12.98
C LEU A 113 2.42 13.73 -14.13
N THR A 114 1.58 14.57 -14.71
CA THR A 114 2.02 15.60 -15.66
C THR A 114 2.70 16.75 -14.92
N GLN A 115 3.53 17.52 -15.62
CA GLN A 115 4.19 18.70 -15.04
C GLN A 115 3.18 19.71 -14.46
N ALA A 116 2.03 19.87 -15.09
CA ALA A 116 0.95 20.73 -14.60
C ALA A 116 0.35 20.20 -13.27
N GLN A 117 0.19 18.88 -13.13
CA GLN A 117 -0.27 18.26 -11.89
C GLN A 117 0.76 18.42 -10.77
N VAL A 118 2.05 18.29 -11.06
CA VAL A 118 3.12 18.54 -10.07
C VAL A 118 3.10 20.00 -9.61
N LYS A 119 2.98 20.96 -10.54
CA LYS A 119 2.82 22.39 -10.19
C LYS A 119 1.59 22.63 -9.31
N LYS A 120 0.46 21.95 -9.58
CA LYS A 120 -0.74 22.03 -8.76
C LYS A 120 -0.51 21.50 -7.33
N LEU A 121 0.21 20.38 -7.19
CA LEU A 121 0.58 19.84 -5.87
C LEU A 121 1.47 20.80 -5.08
N LEU A 122 2.48 21.38 -5.74
CA LEU A 122 3.39 22.35 -5.11
C LEU A 122 2.67 23.63 -4.67
N ARG A 123 1.67 24.09 -5.45
CA ARG A 123 0.82 25.23 -5.08
C ARG A 123 -0.11 24.92 -3.91
N ALA A 124 -0.61 23.69 -3.83
CA ALA A 124 -1.51 23.25 -2.75
C ALA A 124 -0.77 22.99 -1.42
N ALA A 125 0.51 22.66 -1.46
CA ALA A 125 1.33 22.52 -0.27
C ALA A 125 1.50 23.89 0.42
N THR A 126 0.95 24.07 1.61
CA THR A 126 1.05 25.31 2.38
C THR A 126 2.29 25.31 3.27
N HIS A 127 2.60 24.18 3.88
CA HIS A 127 3.71 24.04 4.82
C HIS A 127 5.07 23.85 4.10
N PRO A 128 6.18 24.46 4.59
CA PRO A 128 7.51 24.26 4.00
C PRO A 128 7.95 22.79 3.92
N ARG A 129 7.57 21.97 4.90
CA ARG A 129 7.79 20.50 4.92
C ARG A 129 7.24 19.84 3.66
N ASP A 130 5.97 20.11 3.35
CA ASP A 130 5.26 19.43 2.26
C ASP A 130 5.81 19.86 0.90
N LYS A 131 6.14 21.15 0.75
CA LYS A 131 6.84 21.66 -0.44
C LYS A 131 8.19 20.96 -0.64
N ALA A 132 9.00 20.87 0.41
CA ALA A 132 10.28 20.19 0.36
C ALA A 132 10.12 18.69 0.04
N LEU A 133 9.12 18.00 0.61
CA LEU A 133 8.82 16.61 0.30
C LEU A 133 8.48 16.41 -1.19
N ILE A 134 7.54 17.21 -1.71
CA ILE A 134 7.09 17.09 -3.11
C ILE A 134 8.24 17.36 -4.07
N GLU A 135 9.01 18.43 -3.86
CA GLU A 135 10.19 18.76 -4.67
C GLU A 135 11.24 17.65 -4.61
N MET A 136 11.50 17.09 -3.42
CA MET A 136 12.49 16.02 -3.27
C MET A 136 12.05 14.72 -3.94
N PHE A 137 10.78 14.33 -3.82
CA PHE A 137 10.27 13.16 -4.53
C PHE A 137 10.32 13.37 -6.05
N TYR A 138 9.96 14.56 -6.51
CA TYR A 138 9.99 14.89 -7.94
C TYR A 138 11.41 14.92 -8.50
N ALA A 139 12.37 15.48 -7.77
CA ALA A 139 13.76 15.60 -8.22
C ALA A 139 14.55 14.29 -8.14
N THR A 140 14.37 13.49 -7.09
CA THR A 140 15.24 12.34 -6.80
C THR A 140 14.63 10.99 -7.18
N GLY A 141 13.30 10.88 -7.27
CA GLY A 141 12.62 9.60 -7.45
C GLY A 141 12.88 8.60 -6.31
N CYS A 142 13.29 9.06 -5.13
CA CYS A 142 13.52 8.19 -3.98
C CYS A 142 12.22 7.51 -3.53
N ARG A 143 12.34 6.28 -3.03
CA ARG A 143 11.20 5.61 -2.39
C ARG A 143 10.86 6.31 -1.07
N VAL A 144 9.60 6.22 -0.63
CA VAL A 144 9.15 6.82 0.63
C VAL A 144 10.02 6.37 1.82
N SER A 145 10.36 5.08 1.90
CA SER A 145 11.24 4.55 2.95
C SER A 145 12.66 5.09 2.87
N GLU A 146 13.17 5.36 1.67
CA GLU A 146 14.50 5.95 1.47
C GLU A 146 14.45 7.41 1.95
N MET A 147 13.44 8.17 1.54
CA MET A 147 13.23 9.57 1.94
C MET A 147 13.10 9.73 3.46
N ALA A 148 12.35 8.84 4.10
CA ALA A 148 12.14 8.85 5.56
C ALA A 148 13.44 8.56 6.35
N ALA A 149 14.39 7.84 5.76
CA ALA A 149 15.64 7.47 6.42
C ALA A 149 16.78 8.49 6.21
N ILE A 150 16.61 9.49 5.34
CA ILE A 150 17.64 10.51 5.07
C ILE A 150 17.89 11.31 6.34
N ARG A 151 19.17 11.58 6.63
CA ARG A 151 19.63 12.46 7.71
C ARG A 151 20.20 13.75 7.14
N VAL A 152 19.98 14.88 7.81
CA VAL A 152 20.38 16.20 7.33
C VAL A 152 21.89 16.31 7.15
N GLU A 153 22.64 15.76 8.10
CA GLU A 153 24.11 15.75 8.11
C GLU A 153 24.73 15.00 6.93
N HIS A 154 23.98 14.15 6.23
CA HIS A 154 24.46 13.43 5.06
C HIS A 154 24.19 14.16 3.74
N ILE A 155 23.53 15.32 3.79
CA ILE A 155 23.16 16.08 2.60
C ILE A 155 24.30 17.02 2.22
N ASP A 156 24.87 16.79 1.04
CA ASP A 156 25.83 17.71 0.44
C ASP A 156 25.05 18.75 -0.39
N PHE A 157 24.76 19.89 0.23
CA PHE A 157 24.03 20.97 -0.44
C PHE A 157 24.86 21.69 -1.52
N LYS A 158 26.20 21.59 -1.50
CA LYS A 158 27.07 22.21 -2.50
C LYS A 158 27.01 21.41 -3.80
N ALA A 159 27.19 20.10 -3.70
CA ALA A 159 27.07 19.18 -4.84
C ALA A 159 25.63 18.74 -5.13
N ARG A 160 24.65 19.15 -4.30
CA ARG A 160 23.23 18.75 -4.36
C ARG A 160 23.05 17.25 -4.50
N ARG A 161 23.69 16.50 -3.61
CA ARG A 161 23.64 15.04 -3.60
C ARG A 161 23.34 14.48 -2.22
N ILE A 162 22.70 13.32 -2.20
CA ILE A 162 22.35 12.61 -0.97
C ILE A 162 22.69 11.13 -1.15
N PRO A 163 23.45 10.53 -0.23
CA PRO A 163 23.58 9.08 -0.17
C PRO A 163 22.28 8.49 0.36
N VAL A 164 21.68 7.57 -0.40
CA VAL A 164 20.47 6.85 0.00
C VAL A 164 20.75 5.36 0.08
N LYS A 165 20.31 4.76 1.19
CA LYS A 165 20.47 3.33 1.45
C LYS A 165 19.24 2.58 0.96
N ALA A 166 19.39 1.81 -0.11
CA ALA A 166 18.36 0.86 -0.52
C ALA A 166 18.59 -0.50 0.16
N LYS A 167 17.61 -1.41 0.06
CA LYS A 167 17.61 -2.73 0.74
C LYS A 167 18.90 -3.57 0.54
N ARG A 168 19.63 -3.35 -0.56
CA ARG A 168 20.83 -4.15 -0.90
C ARG A 168 22.05 -3.35 -1.34
N LYS A 169 21.90 -2.08 -1.74
CA LYS A 169 22.99 -1.23 -2.25
C LYS A 169 22.75 0.22 -1.86
N GLU A 170 23.83 0.91 -1.54
CA GLU A 170 23.82 2.36 -1.41
C GLU A 170 23.98 2.99 -2.80
N ARG A 171 23.31 4.12 -3.02
CA ARG A 171 23.46 4.93 -4.23
C ARG A 171 23.43 6.40 -3.85
N VAL A 172 24.00 7.23 -4.71
CA VAL A 172 23.88 8.68 -4.58
C VAL A 172 22.76 9.16 -5.49
N VAL A 173 21.89 10.01 -4.96
CA VAL A 173 20.87 10.73 -5.75
C VAL A 173 21.20 12.20 -5.79
N TYR A 174 20.90 12.83 -6.92
CA TYR A 174 21.06 14.27 -7.11
C TYR A 174 19.69 14.95 -7.04
N PHE A 175 19.68 16.20 -6.58
CA PHE A 175 18.45 17.00 -6.53
C PHE A 175 18.61 18.36 -7.19
N SER A 176 17.49 18.93 -7.61
CA SER A 176 17.43 20.19 -8.35
C SER A 176 17.71 21.39 -7.44
N LEU A 177 17.97 22.55 -8.06
CA LEU A 177 18.09 23.80 -7.32
C LEU A 177 16.80 24.15 -6.57
N ALA A 178 15.64 23.90 -7.20
CA ALA A 178 14.33 24.10 -6.58
C ALA A 178 14.16 23.26 -5.30
N ALA A 179 14.54 21.98 -5.35
CA ALA A 179 14.53 21.11 -4.19
C ALA A 179 15.51 21.60 -3.09
N SER A 180 16.70 22.07 -3.47
CA SER A 180 17.66 22.67 -2.54
C SER A 180 17.07 23.88 -1.80
N HIS A 181 16.40 24.78 -2.54
CA HIS A 181 15.77 25.97 -1.95
C HIS A 181 14.62 25.58 -1.00
N ALA A 182 13.76 24.66 -1.41
CA ALA A 182 12.66 24.16 -0.58
C ALA A 182 13.18 23.49 0.69
N LEU A 183 14.24 22.67 0.59
CA LEU A 183 14.87 22.02 1.74
C LEU A 183 15.48 23.03 2.71
N ARG A 184 16.25 24.00 2.23
CA ARG A 184 16.85 25.04 3.09
C ARG A 184 15.78 25.84 3.83
N LYS A 185 14.68 26.18 3.14
CA LYS A 185 13.53 26.85 3.76
C LYS A 185 12.87 26.00 4.83
N TYR A 186 12.70 24.71 4.58
CA TYR A 186 12.12 23.79 5.56
C TYR A 186 13.04 23.56 6.76
N LEU A 187 14.35 23.40 6.54
CA LEU A 187 15.31 23.13 7.61
C LEU A 187 15.48 24.30 8.57
N GLY A 188 15.32 25.54 8.12
CA GLY A 188 15.39 26.72 8.99
C GLY A 188 16.70 26.81 9.79
N GLY A 189 17.80 26.28 9.25
CA GLY A 189 19.09 26.22 9.94
C GLY A 189 19.39 24.92 10.68
N ARG A 190 18.45 23.97 10.78
CA ARG A 190 18.69 22.64 11.36
C ARG A 190 19.76 21.88 10.58
N ARG A 191 20.74 21.33 11.29
CA ARG A 191 21.93 20.66 10.70
C ARG A 191 22.02 19.16 10.97
N SER A 192 21.18 18.62 11.87
CA SER A 192 21.24 17.21 12.26
C SER A 192 19.86 16.56 12.41
N GLY A 193 19.86 15.22 12.43
CA GLY A 193 18.69 14.37 12.63
C GLY A 193 18.01 13.98 11.32
N TYR A 194 16.87 13.30 11.42
CA TYR A 194 16.09 12.91 10.24
C TYR A 194 15.69 14.13 9.42
N LEU A 195 15.81 14.03 8.10
CA LEU A 195 15.51 15.12 7.20
C LEU A 195 14.08 15.60 7.39
N PHE A 196 13.11 14.69 7.37
CA PHE A 196 11.72 15.00 7.65
C PHE A 196 11.33 14.45 9.01
N GLN A 197 10.86 15.32 9.90
CA GLN A 197 10.36 14.95 11.23
C GLN A 197 8.83 14.85 11.21
N ASP A 198 8.27 14.05 12.12
CA ASP A 198 6.83 13.88 12.29
C ASP A 198 6.20 15.10 12.96
N ILE A 199 6.11 16.18 12.20
CA ILE A 199 5.21 17.28 12.49
C ILE A 199 4.02 17.05 11.56
N ILE A 200 2.83 16.75 12.09
CA ILE A 200 1.61 16.66 11.28
C ILE A 200 0.98 18.07 11.24
N PRO A 201 1.30 18.93 10.24
CA PRO A 201 0.53 20.15 10.07
C PRO A 201 -0.88 19.78 9.62
N GLN A 202 -1.89 20.54 10.05
CA GLN A 202 -3.25 20.42 9.50
C GLN A 202 -3.23 20.80 8.02
N GLN A 203 -3.25 19.79 7.14
CA GLN A 203 -3.33 20.02 5.70
C GLN A 203 -4.77 20.44 5.36
N LYS A 204 -4.95 21.71 4.96
CA LYS A 204 -6.22 22.19 4.40
C LYS A 204 -6.32 21.75 2.93
N GLY A 205 -6.83 20.53 2.71
CA GLY A 205 -7.13 20.00 1.38
C GLY A 205 -7.12 18.48 1.35
N HIS A 206 -8.19 17.87 0.81
CA HIS A 206 -8.26 16.43 0.58
C HIS A 206 -7.88 16.10 -0.87
N ILE A 207 -6.90 15.21 -1.07
CA ILE A 207 -6.74 14.52 -2.36
C ILE A 207 -7.83 13.45 -2.41
N SER A 208 -8.95 13.76 -3.06
CA SER A 208 -9.96 12.75 -3.39
C SER A 208 -9.37 11.79 -4.43
N TYR A 209 -8.88 10.64 -3.97
CA TYR A 209 -8.82 9.47 -4.83
C TYR A 209 -10.26 8.96 -4.92
N TYR A 210 -10.81 8.87 -6.13
CA TYR A 210 -12.20 8.50 -6.49
C TYR A 210 -13.23 9.63 -6.64
N LYS A 211 -13.34 10.12 -7.88
CA LYS A 211 -14.62 10.51 -8.51
C LYS A 211 -14.78 9.74 -9.82
N LYS A 212 -15.24 8.50 -9.70
CA LYS A 212 -16.03 7.78 -10.72
C LYS A 212 -16.94 6.83 -9.92
N SER A 213 -18.04 7.39 -9.43
CA SER A 213 -19.21 6.63 -9.03
C SER A 213 -19.74 5.92 -10.29
N LEU A 214 -19.29 4.69 -10.52
CA LEU A 214 -20.11 3.72 -11.23
C LEU A 214 -20.96 3.06 -10.16
N ASP A 215 -22.14 3.63 -9.94
CA ASP A 215 -23.21 3.04 -9.17
C ASP A 215 -23.79 1.88 -10.00
N TRP A 216 -23.26 0.68 -9.82
CA TRP A 216 -23.71 -0.53 -10.53
C TRP A 216 -24.99 -1.12 -9.91
N THR A 217 -25.48 -0.52 -8.82
CA THR A 217 -26.68 -0.94 -8.09
C THR A 217 -27.99 -0.39 -8.65
N LEU A 218 -27.94 0.51 -9.64
CA LEU A 218 -29.15 1.04 -10.31
C LEU A 218 -29.55 0.30 -11.61
N ALA A 219 -28.83 -0.75 -12.01
CA ALA A 219 -29.17 -1.55 -13.20
C ALA A 219 -30.17 -2.70 -12.93
N ARG A 220 -31.05 -2.55 -11.92
CA ARG A 220 -32.17 -3.47 -11.68
C ARG A 220 -33.38 -2.72 -11.15
N SER A 221 -34.13 -2.08 -12.03
CA SER A 221 -35.60 -1.96 -11.94
C SER A 221 -36.17 -1.48 -13.29
N PRO A 222 -37.34 -1.99 -13.70
CA PRO A 222 -37.88 -1.76 -15.03
C PRO A 222 -38.48 -0.36 -15.13
N CYS A 223 -38.26 0.23 -16.31
CA CYS A 223 -39.00 1.32 -16.93
C CYS A 223 -40.33 1.67 -16.23
N GLN A 224 -40.37 2.76 -15.46
CA GLN A 224 -41.61 3.44 -15.09
C GLN A 224 -41.46 4.95 -15.20
N ARG A 225 -42.55 5.55 -15.68
CA ARG A 225 -42.71 6.86 -16.31
C ARG A 225 -42.32 8.06 -15.44
N ILE A 226 -41.82 9.07 -16.14
CA ILE A 226 -41.64 10.46 -15.70
C ILE A 226 -43.01 11.09 -15.36
N PRO A 227 -43.11 11.89 -14.28
CA PRO A 227 -44.06 12.99 -14.22
C PRO A 227 -43.35 14.34 -14.40
N SER A 228 -43.86 15.06 -15.38
CA SER A 228 -43.63 16.45 -15.75
C SER A 228 -43.98 17.44 -14.64
N GLN A 229 -43.07 18.36 -14.30
CA GLN A 229 -43.34 19.77 -13.92
C GLN A 229 -42.05 20.57 -14.19
N GLN A 230 -41.95 21.29 -15.32
CA GLN A 230 -42.17 22.74 -15.43
C GLN A 230 -41.43 23.58 -14.37
N MET A 231 -40.26 24.10 -14.73
CA MET A 231 -39.79 25.44 -14.36
C MET A 231 -38.88 25.95 -15.48
N ALA A 232 -39.51 26.63 -16.44
CA ALA A 232 -38.85 27.54 -17.35
C ALA A 232 -38.72 28.89 -16.65
N TRP A 233 -37.52 29.49 -16.60
CA TRP A 233 -37.31 30.94 -16.61
C TRP A 233 -35.90 31.23 -17.17
N GLN A 234 -35.89 31.37 -18.49
CA GLN A 234 -35.18 32.33 -19.33
C GLN A 234 -33.81 32.88 -18.87
N SER A 235 -32.77 32.48 -19.61
CA SER A 235 -31.56 33.25 -19.85
C SER A 235 -31.78 34.29 -20.96
N SER A 236 -31.50 35.55 -20.62
CA SER A 236 -30.80 36.58 -21.42
C SER A 236 -30.96 36.60 -22.95
N GLU A 237 -31.37 37.76 -23.47
CA GLU A 237 -30.59 38.64 -24.38
C GLU A 237 -31.53 39.48 -25.25
N HIS A 238 -31.25 40.78 -25.39
CA HIS A 238 -30.85 41.39 -26.68
C HIS A 238 -30.86 42.92 -26.61
N PHE A 239 -29.82 43.53 -27.19
CA PHE A 239 -29.79 44.81 -27.94
C PHE A 239 -30.52 46.01 -27.29
N VAL A 240 -29.85 47.09 -26.88
CA VAL A 240 -29.00 48.04 -27.64
C VAL A 240 -28.04 48.72 -26.68
#